data_AF-A0A4R6GDF1-F1
#
_entry.id   AF-A0A4R6GDF1-F1
#
_cell.length_a   1.000
_cell.length_b   1.000
_cell.length_c   1.000
_cell.angle_alpha   90.00
_cell.angle_beta   90.00
_cell.angle_gamma   90.00
#
_symmetry.space_group_name_H-M   'P 1'
#
loop_
_entity.id
_entity.type
_entity.pdbx_description
1 polymer ?
#
loop_
_entity_poly.entity_id
_entity_poly.type
_entity_poly.pdbx_seq_one_letter_code
_entity_poly.pdbx_strand_id
1 'polypeptide(L)'
;MTANDLETPASPEDLYLARGEEADELRDRPVFTGDLMRLDGQNLVCVLQHPCAFRNGSSLATRILVGDVAVASNIPNDWSTGHFKAMFLPEVEGEGSGAVRVKFQDIQIVEPQQLQSGQRVAILSAYGVNLLLQRWIHHNARIVVPTSRLETSTAGPFDEADLIGDSVPDLVAKGMTTSEALAWIEAWLSVDHGGTGSSRRVALVSRQTAGSVRAELRRAIMAVLPA
;
A
#
# COMPACT_ATOMS: atom_id res chain seq x y z
N MET A 1 -24.51 9.13 -5.84
CA MET A 1 -24.21 7.75 -5.42
C MET A 1 -24.98 7.48 -4.14
N THR A 2 -25.74 6.39 -4.09
CA THR A 2 -26.33 5.95 -2.82
C THR A 2 -25.24 5.24 -2.02
N ALA A 3 -25.38 5.14 -0.70
CA ALA A 3 -24.39 4.46 0.16
C ALA A 3 -24.21 2.94 -0.14
N ASN A 4 -24.93 2.41 -1.13
CA ASN A 4 -24.99 1.01 -1.50
C ASN A 4 -24.41 0.70 -2.89
N ASP A 5 -23.91 1.70 -3.63
CA ASP A 5 -23.34 1.49 -4.95
C ASP A 5 -21.82 1.32 -4.88
N LEU A 6 -21.24 0.45 -5.70
CA LEU A 6 -19.78 0.42 -5.85
C LEU A 6 -19.29 1.72 -6.49
N GLU A 7 -18.18 2.22 -6.00
CA GLU A 7 -17.61 3.49 -6.43
C GLU A 7 -16.81 3.34 -7.73
N THR A 8 -16.82 4.42 -8.51
CA THR A 8 -16.09 4.56 -9.77
C THR A 8 -15.05 5.67 -9.59
N PRO A 9 -13.77 5.45 -9.92
CA PRO A 9 -12.79 6.54 -9.91
C PRO A 9 -13.20 7.61 -10.94
N ALA A 10 -12.97 8.88 -10.63
CA ALA A 10 -13.29 9.97 -11.57
C ALA A 10 -12.26 10.03 -12.71
N SER A 11 -11.02 9.66 -12.41
CA SER A 11 -9.92 9.55 -13.36
C SER A 11 -9.01 8.34 -13.08
N PRO A 12 -8.25 7.86 -14.08
CA PRO A 12 -7.16 6.91 -13.87
C PRO A 12 -6.15 7.33 -12.80
N GLU A 13 -5.87 8.63 -12.68
CA GLU A 13 -4.86 9.15 -11.74
C GLU A 13 -5.28 8.98 -10.29
N ASP A 14 -6.58 9.01 -10.01
CA ASP A 14 -7.12 8.83 -8.65
C ASP A 14 -6.70 7.48 -8.05
N LEU A 15 -6.34 6.49 -8.89
CA LEU A 15 -6.02 5.13 -8.47
C LEU A 15 -4.59 4.97 -7.94
N TYR A 16 -3.65 5.83 -8.34
CA TYR A 16 -2.22 5.58 -8.14
C TYR A 16 -1.58 6.62 -7.23
N LEU A 17 -0.72 6.13 -6.35
CA LEU A 17 0.29 6.95 -5.68
C LEU A 17 1.50 7.12 -6.59
N ALA A 18 1.93 6.03 -7.23
CA ALA A 18 3.10 5.99 -8.10
C ALA A 18 2.97 4.89 -9.16
N ARG A 19 3.63 5.08 -10.31
CA ARG A 19 3.61 4.14 -11.44
C ARG A 19 4.98 4.05 -12.13
N GLY A 20 5.28 2.90 -12.73
CA GLY A 20 6.50 2.72 -13.51
C GLY A 20 7.75 2.99 -12.67
N GLU A 21 8.65 3.83 -13.17
CA GLU A 21 9.90 4.18 -12.50
C GLU A 21 9.68 4.81 -11.11
N GLU A 22 8.64 5.64 -10.94
CA GLU A 22 8.30 6.25 -9.65
C GLU A 22 7.95 5.20 -8.58
N ALA A 23 7.32 4.10 -9.00
CA ALA A 23 7.00 3.01 -8.08
C ALA A 23 8.26 2.23 -7.64
N ASP A 24 9.28 2.17 -8.49
CA ASP A 24 10.58 1.55 -8.19
C ASP A 24 11.45 2.45 -7.29
N GLU A 25 11.38 3.77 -7.46
CA GLU A 25 12.00 4.74 -6.53
C GLU A 25 11.47 4.58 -5.10
N LEU A 26 10.20 4.21 -4.97
CA LEU A 26 9.55 3.90 -3.70
C LEU A 26 9.76 2.44 -3.24
N ARG A 27 10.81 1.73 -3.70
CA ARG A 27 11.09 0.33 -3.30
C ARG A 27 11.26 0.13 -1.78
N ASP A 28 11.77 1.13 -1.07
CA ASP A 28 11.94 1.08 0.38
C ASP A 28 10.62 1.31 1.14
N ARG A 29 9.57 1.77 0.43
CA ARG A 29 8.22 1.82 0.99
C ARG A 29 7.78 0.40 1.35
N PRO A 30 7.33 0.15 2.58
CA PRO A 30 6.97 -1.21 2.97
C PRO A 30 5.82 -1.76 2.13
N VAL A 31 5.87 -3.07 1.80
CA VAL A 31 4.81 -3.73 1.00
C VAL A 31 3.43 -3.48 1.59
N PHE A 32 2.50 -3.07 0.74
CA PHE A 32 1.17 -2.64 1.13
C PHE A 32 0.07 -3.26 0.25
N THR A 33 -1.17 -3.26 0.75
CA THR A 33 -2.35 -3.63 -0.03
C THR A 33 -2.41 -2.78 -1.29
N GLY A 34 -2.69 -3.39 -2.44
CA GLY A 34 -2.73 -2.67 -3.71
C GLY A 34 -1.37 -2.48 -4.37
N ASP A 35 -0.25 -2.83 -3.74
CA ASP A 35 1.03 -2.87 -4.47
C ASP A 35 0.93 -3.87 -5.63
N LEU A 36 1.33 -3.42 -6.82
CA LEU A 36 1.50 -4.28 -7.99
C LEU A 36 2.97 -4.69 -8.10
N MET A 37 3.21 -5.99 -8.05
CA MET A 37 4.55 -6.57 -8.00
C MET A 37 4.76 -7.50 -9.19
N ARG A 38 5.86 -7.32 -9.91
CA ARG A 38 6.31 -8.22 -10.97
C ARG A 38 7.28 -9.23 -10.36
N LEU A 39 6.81 -10.46 -10.24
CA LEU A 39 7.55 -11.59 -9.70
C LEU A 39 8.25 -12.34 -10.82
N ASP A 40 9.47 -12.84 -10.54
CA ASP A 40 10.28 -13.63 -11.47
C ASP A 40 10.48 -12.96 -12.86
N GLY A 41 10.39 -11.63 -12.90
CA GLY A 41 10.50 -10.82 -14.12
C GLY A 41 9.30 -10.87 -15.07
N GLN A 42 8.24 -11.61 -14.75
CA GLN A 42 7.12 -11.83 -15.68
C GLN A 42 5.74 -11.71 -15.03
N ASN A 43 5.54 -12.34 -13.87
CA ASN A 43 4.22 -12.52 -13.29
C ASN A 43 3.80 -11.28 -12.50
N LEU A 44 2.83 -10.53 -13.01
CA LEU A 44 2.29 -9.37 -12.32
C LEU A 44 1.19 -9.81 -11.33
N VAL A 45 1.33 -9.41 -10.08
CA VAL A 45 0.40 -9.72 -8.99
C VAL A 45 0.02 -8.45 -8.23
N CYS A 46 -1.12 -8.47 -7.54
CA CYS A 46 -1.58 -7.38 -6.69
C CYS A 46 -1.85 -7.87 -5.27
N VAL A 47 -1.34 -7.19 -4.25
CA VAL A 47 -1.56 -7.55 -2.84
C VAL A 47 -2.99 -7.27 -2.41
N LEU A 48 -3.73 -8.28 -1.92
CA LEU A 48 -5.18 -8.16 -1.65
C LEU A 48 -5.55 -8.05 -0.17
N GLN A 49 -4.68 -8.50 0.73
CA GLN A 49 -4.98 -8.50 2.17
C GLN A 49 -4.83 -7.11 2.77
N HIS A 50 -5.54 -6.83 3.87
CA HIS A 50 -5.28 -5.65 4.70
C HIS A 50 -3.85 -5.72 5.30
N PRO A 51 -3.11 -4.61 5.44
CA PRO A 51 -1.71 -4.62 5.88
C PRO A 51 -1.51 -5.31 7.23
N CYS A 52 -2.39 -5.05 8.21
CA CYS A 52 -2.30 -5.71 9.52
C CYS A 52 -2.50 -7.23 9.50
N ALA A 53 -3.03 -7.81 8.40
CA ALA A 53 -3.21 -9.25 8.27
C ALA A 53 -1.93 -9.97 7.80
N PHE A 54 -1.03 -9.25 7.13
CA PHE A 54 0.20 -9.83 6.59
C PHE A 54 1.47 -9.11 7.03
N ARG A 55 1.37 -8.12 7.92
CA ARG A 55 2.51 -7.40 8.50
C ARG A 55 2.49 -7.49 10.02
N ASN A 56 3.68 -7.64 10.58
CA ASN A 56 3.95 -7.43 12.00
C ASN A 56 5.13 -6.46 12.11
N GLY A 57 4.84 -5.17 12.22
CA GLY A 57 5.83 -4.11 12.11
C GLY A 57 6.51 -4.07 10.74
N SER A 58 7.83 -4.21 10.72
CA SER A 58 8.66 -4.30 9.51
C SER A 58 8.68 -5.70 8.87
N SER A 59 8.19 -6.73 9.56
CA SER A 59 8.20 -8.11 9.06
C SER A 59 6.92 -8.48 8.30
N LEU A 60 7.06 -9.29 7.26
CA LEU A 60 5.95 -9.85 6.50
C LEU A 60 5.57 -11.24 7.03
N ALA A 61 4.28 -11.57 6.97
CA ALA A 61 3.77 -12.91 7.23
C ALA A 61 4.30 -13.89 6.18
N THR A 62 4.47 -15.15 6.57
CA THR A 62 5.06 -16.19 5.69
C THR A 62 4.22 -16.50 4.44
N ARG A 63 2.95 -16.11 4.42
CA ARG A 63 2.01 -16.38 3.33
C ARG A 63 1.17 -15.15 3.07
N ILE A 64 1.33 -14.57 1.88
CA ILE A 64 0.67 -13.34 1.48
C ILE A 64 -0.24 -13.64 0.30
N LEU A 65 -1.52 -13.28 0.42
CA LEU A 65 -2.54 -13.47 -0.60
C LEU A 65 -2.46 -12.33 -1.62
N VAL A 66 -2.25 -12.72 -2.87
CA VAL A 66 -2.22 -11.80 -4.01
C VAL A 66 -3.20 -12.28 -5.08
N GLY A 67 -3.71 -11.34 -5.87
CA GLY A 67 -4.50 -11.62 -7.06
C GLY A 67 -3.64 -11.54 -8.30
N ASP A 68 -3.81 -12.47 -9.23
CA ASP A 68 -3.18 -12.41 -10.55
C ASP A 68 -3.61 -11.15 -11.29
N VAL A 69 -2.66 -10.51 -11.97
CA VAL A 69 -2.92 -9.38 -12.85
C VAL A 69 -2.77 -9.83 -14.30
N ALA A 70 -3.78 -9.54 -15.12
CA ALA A 70 -3.77 -9.85 -16.54
C ALA A 70 -4.10 -8.62 -17.38
N VAL A 71 -3.63 -8.60 -18.63
CA VAL A 71 -4.00 -7.56 -19.59
C VAL A 71 -5.53 -7.48 -19.72
N ALA A 72 -6.05 -6.27 -19.74
CA ALA A 72 -7.44 -5.95 -19.95
C ALA A 72 -7.62 -5.29 -21.31
N SER A 73 -8.56 -5.79 -22.12
CA SER A 73 -8.86 -5.23 -23.43
C SER A 73 -9.79 -4.03 -23.38
N ASN A 74 -10.61 -3.89 -22.33
CA ASN A 74 -11.55 -2.78 -22.12
C ASN A 74 -11.68 -2.48 -20.63
N ILE A 75 -11.76 -1.19 -20.29
CA ILE A 75 -12.10 -0.72 -18.94
C ILE A 75 -13.56 -0.24 -18.94
N PRO A 76 -14.41 -0.71 -18.01
CA PRO A 76 -15.76 -0.20 -17.89
C PRO A 76 -15.76 1.29 -17.52
N ASN A 77 -16.65 2.08 -18.12
CA ASN A 77 -16.86 3.48 -17.74
C ASN A 77 -17.66 3.61 -16.43
N ASP A 78 -18.55 2.64 -16.18
CA ASP A 78 -19.30 2.53 -14.93
C ASP A 78 -18.83 1.29 -14.18
N TRP A 79 -18.37 1.54 -12.96
CA TRP A 79 -17.81 0.53 -12.07
C TRP A 79 -18.84 0.05 -11.04
N SER A 80 -19.99 0.72 -10.95
CA SER A 80 -21.09 0.39 -10.05
C SER A 80 -21.82 -0.90 -10.44
N THR A 81 -21.77 -1.26 -11.73
CA THR A 81 -22.47 -2.41 -12.29
C THR A 81 -21.55 -3.37 -13.03
N GLY A 82 -21.82 -4.68 -12.92
CA GLY A 82 -21.08 -5.72 -13.62
C GLY A 82 -19.60 -5.86 -13.19
N HIS A 83 -18.88 -6.76 -13.85
CA HIS A 83 -17.44 -6.98 -13.66
C HIS A 83 -16.93 -7.13 -12.22
N PHE A 84 -17.77 -7.60 -11.29
CA PHE A 84 -17.47 -7.76 -9.86
C PHE A 84 -16.38 -8.80 -9.53
N LYS A 85 -15.77 -9.39 -10.55
CA LYS A 85 -14.71 -10.40 -10.45
C LYS A 85 -13.33 -9.82 -10.70
N ALA A 86 -13.24 -8.50 -10.91
CA ALA A 86 -11.99 -7.82 -11.14
C ALA A 86 -12.00 -6.36 -10.67
N MET A 87 -10.80 -5.82 -10.53
CA MET A 87 -10.53 -4.38 -10.53
C MET A 87 -9.69 -4.06 -11.76
N PHE A 88 -10.10 -3.06 -12.52
CA PHE A 88 -9.37 -2.62 -13.71
C PHE A 88 -8.37 -1.53 -13.32
N LEU A 89 -7.19 -1.54 -13.93
CA LEU A 89 -6.09 -0.68 -13.61
C LEU A 89 -5.50 -0.15 -14.93
N PRO A 90 -5.92 1.05 -15.38
CA PRO A 90 -5.34 1.71 -16.54
C PRO A 90 -3.88 2.09 -16.29
N GLU A 91 -3.03 1.91 -17.28
CA GLU A 91 -1.73 2.55 -17.40
C GLU A 91 -0.78 2.32 -16.22
N VAL A 92 -0.72 1.08 -15.72
CA VAL A 92 0.08 0.74 -14.52
C VAL A 92 1.58 0.99 -14.67
N GLU A 93 2.12 0.95 -15.90
CA GLU A 93 3.53 1.23 -16.19
C GLU A 93 3.76 2.65 -16.72
N GLY A 94 2.74 3.52 -16.63
CA GLY A 94 2.76 4.88 -17.18
C GLY A 94 1.84 5.06 -18.40
N GLU A 95 1.76 6.31 -18.88
CA GLU A 95 0.87 6.72 -19.96
C GLU A 95 1.05 5.84 -21.21
N GLY A 96 -0.06 5.35 -21.77
CA GLY A 96 -0.03 4.51 -22.97
C GLY A 96 0.35 3.04 -22.77
N SER A 97 0.65 2.57 -21.54
CA SER A 97 0.96 1.15 -21.25
C SER A 97 -0.25 0.20 -21.35
N GLY A 98 -1.42 0.70 -21.75
CA GLY A 98 -2.65 -0.07 -21.87
C GLY A 98 -3.30 -0.30 -20.50
N ALA A 99 -4.18 -1.30 -20.41
CA ALA A 99 -4.91 -1.59 -19.18
C ALA A 99 -4.62 -3.00 -18.68
N VAL A 100 -4.61 -3.17 -17.37
CA VAL A 100 -4.60 -4.48 -16.73
C VAL A 100 -5.81 -4.63 -15.80
N ARG A 101 -6.02 -5.83 -15.28
CA ARG A 101 -7.02 -6.10 -14.26
C ARG A 101 -6.51 -7.10 -13.23
N VAL A 102 -6.79 -6.82 -11.97
CA VAL A 102 -6.64 -7.78 -10.87
C VAL A 102 -7.79 -8.77 -10.96
N LYS A 103 -7.50 -10.06 -11.09
CA LYS A 103 -8.50 -11.13 -11.21
C LYS A 103 -8.80 -11.68 -9.82
N PHE A 104 -9.99 -11.41 -9.29
CA PHE A 104 -10.37 -11.85 -7.93
C PHE A 104 -10.67 -13.35 -7.82
N GLN A 105 -10.85 -14.05 -8.95
CA GLN A 105 -11.02 -15.51 -8.96
C GLN A 105 -9.69 -16.27 -9.02
N ASP A 106 -8.63 -15.60 -9.46
CA ASP A 106 -7.31 -16.20 -9.67
C ASP A 106 -6.38 -15.67 -8.58
N ILE A 107 -6.49 -16.28 -7.41
CA ILE A 107 -5.71 -15.93 -6.23
C ILE A 107 -4.55 -16.90 -6.05
N GLN A 108 -3.44 -16.38 -5.55
CA GLN A 108 -2.27 -17.18 -5.20
C GLN A 108 -1.71 -16.73 -3.86
N ILE A 109 -0.91 -17.61 -3.25
CA ILE A 109 -0.16 -17.32 -2.03
C ILE A 109 1.31 -17.21 -2.43
N VAL A 110 1.95 -16.11 -2.03
CA VAL A 110 3.37 -15.88 -2.26
C VAL A 110 4.11 -15.74 -0.93
N GLU A 111 5.40 -16.04 -0.97
CA GLU A 111 6.32 -15.87 0.15
C GLU A 111 6.89 -14.44 0.18
N PRO A 112 7.24 -13.90 1.36
CA PRO A 112 7.88 -12.59 1.51
C PRO A 112 9.06 -12.37 0.57
N GLN A 113 9.89 -13.38 0.39
CA GLN A 113 11.09 -13.33 -0.44
C GLN A 113 10.77 -13.03 -1.89
N GLN A 114 9.65 -13.55 -2.41
CA GLN A 114 9.21 -13.27 -3.78
C GLN A 114 8.79 -11.82 -3.95
N LEU A 115 8.13 -11.23 -2.94
CA LEU A 115 7.78 -9.81 -2.97
C LEU A 115 9.00 -8.91 -2.79
N GLN A 116 9.95 -9.31 -1.95
CA GLN A 116 11.18 -8.55 -1.69
C GLN A 116 12.15 -8.55 -2.87
N SER A 117 12.21 -9.65 -3.65
CA SER A 117 13.01 -9.72 -4.87
C SER A 117 12.26 -9.24 -6.12
N GLY A 118 10.94 -9.12 -6.03
CA GLY A 118 10.08 -8.63 -7.11
C GLY A 118 10.26 -7.15 -7.38
N GLN A 119 9.94 -6.74 -8.61
CA GLN A 119 9.93 -5.33 -8.99
C GLN A 119 8.57 -4.74 -8.65
N ARG A 120 8.55 -3.58 -7.99
CA ARG A 120 7.32 -2.84 -7.77
C ARG A 120 6.98 -2.02 -9.01
N VAL A 121 5.81 -2.27 -9.59
CA VAL A 121 5.39 -1.67 -10.88
C VAL A 121 4.43 -0.50 -10.67
N ALA A 122 3.56 -0.59 -9.67
CA ALA A 122 2.65 0.48 -9.30
C ALA A 122 2.29 0.38 -7.82
N ILE A 123 1.99 1.53 -7.23
CA ILE A 123 1.46 1.65 -5.87
C ILE A 123 0.11 2.34 -5.99
N LEU A 124 -0.94 1.74 -5.43
CA LEU A 124 -2.24 2.40 -5.39
C LEU A 124 -2.24 3.55 -4.39
N SER A 125 -2.98 4.61 -4.72
CA SER A 125 -3.27 5.70 -3.79
C SER A 125 -4.13 5.18 -2.62
N ALA A 126 -4.28 5.97 -1.55
CA ALA A 126 -5.19 5.62 -0.46
C ALA A 126 -6.61 5.33 -0.97
N TYR A 127 -7.11 6.15 -1.91
CA TYR A 127 -8.40 5.94 -2.56
C TYR A 127 -8.41 4.67 -3.43
N GLY A 128 -7.35 4.42 -4.21
CA GLY A 128 -7.19 3.21 -5.02
C GLY A 128 -7.19 1.94 -4.16
N VAL A 129 -6.53 1.94 -3.00
CA VAL A 129 -6.56 0.85 -2.02
C VAL A 129 -7.99 0.64 -1.49
N ASN A 130 -8.69 1.71 -1.15
CA ASN A 130 -10.06 1.62 -0.65
C ASN A 130 -11.02 1.08 -1.72
N LEU A 131 -10.85 1.48 -2.98
CA LEU A 131 -11.59 0.90 -4.11
C LEU A 131 -11.28 -0.59 -4.31
N LEU A 132 -10.00 -0.98 -4.22
CA LEU A 132 -9.60 -2.39 -4.30
C LEU A 132 -10.28 -3.22 -3.21
N LEU A 133 -10.24 -2.76 -1.96
CA LEU A 133 -10.85 -3.43 -0.83
C LEU A 133 -12.38 -3.48 -0.94
N GLN A 134 -13.03 -2.39 -1.35
CA GLN A 134 -14.49 -2.36 -1.58
C GLN A 134 -14.89 -3.44 -2.59
N ARG A 135 -14.16 -3.50 -3.72
CA ARG A 135 -14.41 -4.48 -4.77
C ARG A 135 -14.13 -5.91 -4.32
N TRP A 136 -13.04 -6.11 -3.58
CA TRP A 136 -12.68 -7.40 -3.03
C TRP A 136 -13.71 -7.92 -2.02
N ILE A 137 -14.21 -7.06 -1.13
CA ILE A 137 -15.29 -7.39 -0.20
C ILE A 137 -16.57 -7.74 -0.96
N HIS A 138 -16.97 -6.91 -1.92
CA HIS A 138 -18.17 -7.15 -2.71
C HIS A 138 -18.08 -8.44 -3.54
N HIS A 139 -16.90 -8.75 -4.09
CA HIS A 139 -16.64 -10.01 -4.79
C HIS A 139 -16.96 -11.22 -3.92
N ASN A 140 -16.49 -11.22 -2.68
CA ASN A 140 -16.60 -12.35 -1.75
C ASN A 140 -17.96 -12.41 -1.05
N ALA A 141 -18.50 -11.27 -0.63
CA ALA A 141 -19.63 -11.22 0.29
C ALA A 141 -20.89 -10.58 -0.29
N ARG A 142 -20.82 -9.98 -1.50
CA ARG A 142 -21.93 -9.21 -2.10
C ARG A 142 -22.44 -8.06 -1.23
N ILE A 143 -21.57 -7.54 -0.38
CA ILE A 143 -21.80 -6.37 0.46
C ILE A 143 -21.02 -5.20 -0.14
N VAL A 144 -21.66 -4.04 -0.19
CA VAL A 144 -20.98 -2.79 -0.55
C VAL A 144 -20.58 -2.07 0.73
N VAL A 145 -19.29 -1.76 0.84
CA VAL A 145 -18.73 -0.98 1.95
C VAL A 145 -18.21 0.33 1.37
N PRO A 146 -18.72 1.51 1.81
CA PRO A 146 -18.23 2.79 1.31
C PRO A 146 -16.71 2.94 1.50
N THR A 147 -16.00 3.49 0.52
CA THR A 147 -14.54 3.70 0.59
C THR A 147 -14.16 4.57 1.79
N SER A 148 -14.97 5.57 2.12
CA SER A 148 -14.79 6.42 3.30
C SER A 148 -14.80 5.65 4.63
N ARG A 149 -15.46 4.48 4.68
CA ARG A 149 -15.44 3.61 5.85
C ARG A 149 -14.17 2.75 5.85
N LEU A 150 -13.72 2.28 4.69
CA LEU A 150 -12.47 1.53 4.55
C LEU A 150 -11.26 2.41 4.89
N GLU A 151 -11.29 3.67 4.49
CA GLU A 151 -10.31 4.72 4.83
C GLU A 151 -10.00 4.73 6.34
N THR A 152 -11.02 4.59 7.19
CA THR A 152 -10.82 4.61 8.66
C THR A 152 -9.94 3.46 9.17
N SER A 153 -9.82 2.37 8.41
CA SER A 153 -8.99 1.21 8.74
C SER A 153 -7.65 1.23 8.00
N THR A 154 -7.59 1.82 6.81
CA THR A 154 -6.41 1.82 5.95
C THR A 154 -5.52 3.04 6.13
N ALA A 155 -6.06 4.21 6.51
CA ALA A 155 -5.33 5.47 6.58
C ALA A 155 -4.11 5.40 7.52
N GLY A 156 -4.28 4.86 8.73
CA GLY A 156 -3.18 4.72 9.70
C GLY A 156 -2.00 3.89 9.16
N PRO A 157 -2.25 2.64 8.74
CA PRO A 157 -1.22 1.83 8.08
C PRO A 157 -0.63 2.48 6.82
N PHE A 158 -1.43 3.21 6.04
CA PHE A 158 -0.97 3.89 4.83
C PHE A 158 0.01 5.02 5.18
N ASP A 159 -0.35 5.88 6.15
CA ASP A 159 0.51 6.94 6.67
C ASP A 159 1.82 6.39 7.26
N GLU A 160 1.75 5.24 7.93
CA GLU A 160 2.93 4.56 8.46
C GLU A 160 3.85 4.07 7.33
N ALA A 161 3.30 3.47 6.28
CA ALA A 161 4.08 3.00 5.14
C ALA A 161 4.77 4.17 4.42
N ASP A 162 4.08 5.29 4.23
CA ASP A 162 4.65 6.50 3.63
C ASP A 162 5.74 7.09 4.53
N LEU A 163 5.49 7.19 5.84
CA LEU A 163 6.48 7.69 6.80
C LEU A 163 7.77 6.86 6.76
N ILE A 164 7.66 5.54 6.69
CA ILE A 164 8.82 4.65 6.60
C ILE A 164 9.52 4.85 5.26
N GLY A 165 8.78 4.83 4.15
CA GLY A 165 9.34 5.01 2.81
C GLY A 165 10.12 6.31 2.65
N ASP A 166 9.60 7.41 3.20
CA ASP A 166 10.25 8.72 3.19
C ASP A 166 11.52 8.77 4.06
N SER A 167 11.57 7.97 5.13
CA SER A 167 12.60 8.09 6.17
C SER A 167 13.79 7.15 5.97
N VAL A 168 13.59 6.03 5.28
CA VAL A 168 14.66 5.05 5.02
C VAL A 168 15.81 5.67 4.22
N PRO A 169 15.58 6.42 3.12
CA PRO A 169 16.66 7.06 2.36
C PRO A 169 17.55 7.98 3.21
N ASP A 170 16.96 8.74 4.13
CA ASP A 170 17.70 9.65 5.02
C ASP A 170 18.64 8.91 5.98
N LEU A 171 18.19 7.75 6.51
CA LEU A 171 19.00 6.91 7.38
C LEU A 171 20.08 6.16 6.59
N VAL A 172 19.78 5.72 5.38
CA VAL A 172 20.76 5.10 4.47
C VAL A 172 21.85 6.11 4.09
N ALA A 173 21.49 7.37 3.83
CA ALA A 173 22.45 8.44 3.60
C ALA A 173 23.36 8.73 4.80
N LYS A 174 22.98 8.28 6.00
CA LYS A 174 23.78 8.36 7.24
C LYS A 174 24.64 7.12 7.50
N GLY A 175 24.65 6.16 6.57
CA GLY A 175 25.50 4.97 6.62
C GLY A 175 24.83 3.70 7.12
N MET A 176 23.51 3.71 7.38
CA MET A 176 22.76 2.49 7.68
C MET A 176 22.49 1.67 6.42
N THR A 177 22.40 0.35 6.54
CA THR A 177 21.76 -0.48 5.52
C THR A 177 20.23 -0.27 5.54
N THR A 178 19.54 -0.57 4.44
CA THR A 178 18.05 -0.54 4.39
C THR A 178 17.42 -1.34 5.53
N SER A 179 17.95 -2.54 5.82
CA SER A 179 17.41 -3.38 6.90
C SER A 179 17.60 -2.77 8.28
N GLU A 180 18.74 -2.11 8.53
CA GLU A 180 18.99 -1.41 9.80
C GLU A 180 18.09 -0.18 9.94
N ALA A 181 17.93 0.60 8.86
CA ALA A 181 17.03 1.75 8.84
C ALA A 181 15.58 1.34 9.15
N LEU A 182 15.07 0.28 8.51
CA LEU A 182 13.74 -0.27 8.78
C LEU A 182 13.58 -0.73 10.23
N ALA A 183 14.57 -1.43 10.78
CA ALA A 183 14.55 -1.88 12.17
C ALA A 183 14.60 -0.70 13.16
N TRP A 184 15.36 0.35 12.85
CA TRP A 184 15.45 1.56 13.65
C TRP A 184 14.12 2.31 13.70
N ILE A 185 13.48 2.50 12.53
CA ILE A 185 12.17 3.18 12.46
C ILE A 185 11.09 2.36 13.19
N GLU A 186 11.09 1.03 13.03
CA GLU A 186 10.16 0.14 13.75
C GLU A 186 10.30 0.27 15.27
N ALA A 187 11.54 0.25 15.77
CA ALA A 187 11.82 0.45 17.19
C ALA A 187 11.34 1.83 17.65
N TRP A 188 11.60 2.87 16.85
CA TRP A 188 11.19 4.24 17.16
C TRP A 188 9.66 4.41 17.22
N LEU A 189 8.93 3.79 16.29
CA LEU A 189 7.46 3.82 16.25
C LEU A 189 6.81 3.07 17.41
N SER A 190 7.50 2.07 17.95
CA SER A 190 7.02 1.21 19.03
C SER A 190 7.15 1.85 20.42
N VAL A 191 7.97 2.89 20.59
CA VAL A 191 8.14 3.60 21.86
C VAL A 191 6.93 4.50 22.15
N ASP A 192 6.65 4.68 23.44
CA ASP A 192 5.62 5.56 23.96
C ASP A 192 5.76 7.02 23.50
N HIS A 193 4.64 7.64 23.13
CA HIS A 193 4.55 9.02 22.72
C HIS A 193 4.22 9.91 23.93
N GLY A 194 5.23 10.57 24.49
CA GLY A 194 5.04 11.65 25.47
C GLY A 194 4.54 11.22 26.85
N GLY A 195 4.76 9.98 27.28
CA GLY A 195 4.31 9.47 28.58
C GLY A 195 2.82 9.10 28.62
N THR A 196 2.16 9.02 27.46
CA THR A 196 0.69 8.87 27.36
C THR A 196 0.20 7.43 27.46
N GLY A 197 1.12 6.45 27.47
CA GLY A 197 0.80 5.02 27.40
C GLY A 197 0.43 4.54 25.99
N SER A 198 0.53 5.40 24.97
CA SER A 198 0.25 5.09 23.57
C SER A 198 1.53 5.20 22.73
N SER A 199 1.79 4.21 21.89
CA SER A 199 2.97 4.24 21.01
C SER A 199 2.87 5.35 19.97
N ARG A 200 4.02 5.79 19.43
CA ARG A 200 4.06 6.77 18.33
C ARG A 200 3.29 6.28 17.10
N ARG A 201 3.26 4.97 16.87
CA ARG A 201 2.43 4.32 15.84
C ARG A 201 0.94 4.64 16.02
N VAL A 202 0.40 4.55 17.24
CA VAL A 202 -0.99 4.89 17.51
C VAL A 202 -1.23 6.39 17.34
N ALA A 203 -0.29 7.22 17.80
CA ALA A 203 -0.37 8.68 17.64
C ALA A 203 -0.30 9.12 16.17
N LEU A 204 0.34 8.34 15.29
CA LEU A 204 0.42 8.64 13.85
C LEU A 204 -0.97 8.58 13.17
N VAL A 205 -1.88 7.73 13.65
CA VAL A 205 -3.22 7.56 13.07
C VAL A 205 -4.10 8.82 13.27
N SER A 206 -3.85 9.58 14.34
CA SER A 206 -4.65 10.77 14.64
C SER A 206 -4.14 11.98 13.88
N ARG A 207 -5.02 12.63 13.10
CA ARG A 207 -4.72 13.89 12.39
C ARG A 207 -4.18 15.00 13.30
N GLN A 208 -4.52 15.00 14.58
CA GLN A 208 -4.05 16.02 15.53
C GLN A 208 -2.58 15.82 15.92
N THR A 209 -2.09 14.59 15.90
CA THR A 209 -0.76 14.21 16.40
C THR A 209 0.18 13.70 15.30
N ALA A 210 -0.34 13.32 14.12
CA ALA A 210 0.47 12.85 13.00
C ALA A 210 1.58 13.82 12.62
N GLY A 211 1.26 15.13 12.55
CA GLY A 211 2.24 16.17 12.22
C GLY A 211 3.37 16.29 13.24
N SER A 212 3.07 16.19 14.54
CA SER A 212 4.10 16.24 15.59
C SER A 212 4.98 14.99 15.57
N VAL A 213 4.39 13.81 15.37
CA VAL A 213 5.13 12.54 15.23
C VAL A 213 6.09 12.59 14.04
N ARG A 214 5.64 13.06 12.87
CA ARG A 214 6.52 13.22 11.69
C ARG A 214 7.68 14.18 11.96
N ALA A 215 7.42 15.30 12.64
CA ALA A 215 8.45 16.26 13.01
C ALA A 215 9.44 15.71 14.05
N GLU A 216 8.97 14.91 15.00
CA GLU A 216 9.83 14.20 15.97
C GLU A 216 10.73 13.18 15.29
N LEU A 217 10.22 12.40 14.34
CA LEU A 217 11.00 11.43 13.60
C LEU A 217 12.15 12.11 12.84
N ARG A 218 11.85 13.19 12.11
CA ARG A 218 12.87 13.97 11.39
C ARG A 218 13.98 14.47 12.31
N ARG A 219 13.63 15.00 13.49
CA ARG A 219 14.62 15.41 14.50
C ARG A 219 15.46 14.23 14.99
N ALA A 220 14.82 13.08 15.23
CA ALA A 220 15.51 11.89 15.68
C ALA A 220 16.50 11.36 14.63
N ILE A 221 16.11 11.35 13.34
CA ILE A 221 16.99 11.01 12.22
C ILE A 221 18.15 12.00 12.12
N MET A 222 17.91 13.30 12.22
CA MET A 222 18.98 14.32 12.20
C MET A 222 20.02 14.11 13.30
N ALA A 223 19.59 13.65 14.48
CA ALA A 223 20.47 13.37 15.61
C ALA A 223 21.30 12.07 15.48
N VAL A 224 20.97 11.19 14.51
CA VAL A 224 21.81 10.05 14.17
C VAL A 224 23.11 10.58 13.54
N LEU A 225 24.24 10.31 14.20
CA LEU A 225 25.55 10.66 13.68
C LEU A 225 25.88 9.80 12.45
N PRO A 226 26.52 10.37 11.41
CA PRO A 226 27.03 9.56 10.30
C PRO A 226 28.05 8.54 10.82
N ALA A 227 28.00 7.33 10.27
CA ALA A 227 29.00 6.28 10.52
C ALA A 227 30.38 6.66 9.95
#